data_AF-A0A5M4B0S9-F1
#
_entry.id   AF-A0A5M4B0S9-F1
#
_cell.length_a   1.000
_cell.length_b   1.000
_cell.length_c   1.000
_cell.angle_alpha   90.00
_cell.angle_beta   90.00
_cell.angle_gamma   90.00
#
_symmetry.space_group_name_H-M   'P 1'
#
loop_
_entity.id
_entity.type
_entity.pdbx_description
1 polymer ?
#
loop_
_entity_poly.entity_id
_entity_poly.type
_entity_poly.pdbx_seq_one_letter_code
_entity_poly.pdbx_strand_id
1 'polypeptide(L)'
;MPIKFVFTHFMTYIFSGPLGLSEYLKQNNEIGFDPGVIVNPLINIYNHFLGDGELYNYKNIMTNIGGDISTNTKTFFGTIYIYSGSFWGIIYTLIFGAMTYSFLIISLKTKDLIFLVIYGTFLTMLFFAWFDSYTGNLFFYEFPTFGILLYLTYNTLRKKNNPIMQHT
;
A
#
# COMPACT_ATOMS: atom_id res chain seq x y z
N MET A 1 -30.86 -18.80 -8.96
CA MET A 1 -30.92 -18.29 -7.57
C MET A 1 -29.80 -17.25 -7.37
N PRO A 2 -30.04 -15.97 -7.73
CA PRO A 2 -29.00 -14.93 -7.80
C PRO A 2 -28.31 -14.66 -6.45
N ILE A 3 -29.06 -14.66 -5.35
CA ILE A 3 -28.54 -14.44 -3.98
C ILE A 3 -27.50 -15.50 -3.61
N LYS A 4 -27.74 -16.78 -3.93
CA LYS A 4 -26.80 -17.87 -3.60
C LYS A 4 -25.49 -17.69 -4.33
N PHE A 5 -25.53 -17.33 -5.61
CA PHE A 5 -24.35 -17.02 -6.39
C PHE A 5 -23.56 -15.85 -5.80
N VAL A 6 -24.24 -14.72 -5.51
CA VAL A 6 -23.60 -13.53 -4.91
C VAL A 6 -22.95 -13.87 -3.57
N PHE A 7 -23.66 -14.58 -2.68
CA PHE A 7 -23.13 -14.95 -1.37
C PHE A 7 -21.93 -15.90 -1.48
N THR A 8 -22.01 -16.93 -2.31
CA THR A 8 -20.88 -17.84 -2.53
C THR A 8 -19.68 -17.09 -3.11
N HIS A 9 -19.89 -16.24 -4.12
CA HIS A 9 -18.82 -15.47 -4.74
C HIS A 9 -18.16 -14.50 -3.74
N PHE A 10 -18.95 -13.81 -2.92
CA PHE A 10 -18.45 -12.93 -1.86
C PHE A 10 -17.61 -13.68 -0.83
N MET A 11 -18.11 -14.81 -0.34
CA MET A 11 -17.38 -15.64 0.64
C MET A 11 -16.08 -16.20 0.04
N THR A 12 -16.11 -16.67 -1.20
CA THR A 12 -14.89 -17.10 -1.92
C THR A 12 -13.89 -15.96 -2.05
N TYR A 13 -14.36 -14.75 -2.37
CA TYR A 13 -13.50 -13.57 -2.42
C TYR A 13 -12.85 -13.32 -1.06
N ILE A 14 -13.62 -13.27 0.03
CA ILE A 14 -13.09 -13.11 1.39
C ILE A 14 -12.03 -14.17 1.71
N PHE A 15 -12.19 -15.43 1.36
CA PHE A 15 -11.16 -16.43 1.74
C PHE A 15 -10.02 -16.58 0.72
N SER A 16 -10.11 -15.94 -0.45
CA SER A 16 -9.14 -16.11 -1.54
C SER A 16 -7.71 -15.70 -1.17
N GLY A 17 -7.52 -14.59 -0.45
CA GLY A 17 -6.20 -14.10 -0.04
C GLY A 17 -5.45 -15.07 0.90
N PRO A 18 -6.04 -15.46 2.05
CA PRO A 18 -5.44 -16.46 2.94
C PRO A 18 -5.25 -17.84 2.28
N LEU A 19 -6.18 -18.28 1.43
CA LEU A 19 -6.05 -19.53 0.68
C LEU A 19 -4.87 -19.49 -0.29
N GLY A 20 -4.74 -18.41 -1.06
CA GLY A 20 -3.62 -18.20 -1.99
C GLY A 20 -2.26 -18.19 -1.27
N LEU A 21 -2.19 -17.58 -0.09
CA LEU A 21 -0.98 -17.65 0.75
C LEU A 21 -0.73 -19.07 1.26
N SER A 22 -1.75 -19.76 1.78
CA SER A 22 -1.61 -21.11 2.33
C SER A 22 -1.09 -22.11 1.29
N GLU A 23 -1.65 -22.09 0.08
CA GLU A 23 -1.20 -22.98 -1.00
C GLU A 23 0.23 -22.65 -1.47
N TYR A 24 0.59 -21.36 -1.49
CA TYR A 24 1.97 -20.96 -1.81
C TYR A 24 2.98 -21.56 -0.84
N LEU A 25 2.66 -21.54 0.46
CA LEU A 25 3.53 -22.09 1.50
C LEU A 25 3.57 -23.63 1.47
N LYS A 26 2.45 -24.30 1.19
CA LYS A 26 2.40 -25.76 1.05
C LYS A 26 3.30 -26.27 -0.08
N GLN A 27 3.46 -25.49 -1.14
CA GLN A 27 4.31 -25.82 -2.28
C GLN A 27 5.81 -25.63 -2.01
N ASN A 28 6.20 -25.16 -0.81
CA ASN A 28 7.58 -24.81 -0.46
C ASN A 28 8.23 -23.84 -1.45
N ASN A 29 7.43 -22.91 -1.99
CA ASN A 29 7.95 -21.87 -2.87
C ASN A 29 8.88 -20.91 -2.10
N GLU A 30 9.76 -20.24 -2.83
CA GLU A 30 10.75 -19.32 -2.28
C GLU A 30 10.11 -18.11 -1.60
N ILE A 31 10.75 -17.60 -0.54
CA ILE A 31 10.28 -16.48 0.28
C ILE A 31 11.46 -15.51 0.48
N GLY A 32 11.19 -14.21 0.37
CA GLY A 32 12.18 -13.16 0.64
C GLY A 32 13.16 -12.91 -0.50
N PHE A 33 12.79 -13.28 -1.72
CA PHE A 33 13.66 -13.19 -2.89
C PHE A 33 13.80 -11.77 -3.45
N ASP A 34 12.85 -10.86 -3.15
CA ASP A 34 12.88 -9.52 -3.72
C ASP A 34 12.12 -8.47 -2.86
N PRO A 35 12.73 -7.97 -1.78
CA PRO A 35 12.10 -6.98 -0.90
C PRO A 35 11.69 -5.68 -1.61
N GLY A 36 12.38 -5.33 -2.71
CA GLY A 36 12.16 -4.07 -3.43
C GLY A 36 10.75 -3.92 -4.01
N VAL A 37 10.10 -5.05 -4.31
CA VAL A 37 8.72 -5.13 -4.83
C VAL A 37 7.73 -4.33 -3.99
N ILE A 38 7.90 -4.37 -2.66
CA ILE A 38 6.97 -3.74 -1.71
C ILE A 38 6.92 -2.22 -1.84
N VAL A 39 8.01 -1.62 -2.34
CA VAL A 39 8.18 -0.17 -2.51
C VAL A 39 8.63 0.18 -3.93
N ASN A 40 8.26 -0.66 -4.90
CA ASN A 40 8.67 -0.53 -6.30
C ASN A 40 8.56 0.90 -6.86
N PRO A 41 7.44 1.64 -6.65
CA PRO A 41 7.33 3.00 -7.17
C PRO A 41 8.44 3.95 -6.67
N LEU A 42 8.89 3.79 -5.42
CA LEU A 42 9.96 4.59 -4.85
C LEU A 42 11.33 4.23 -5.46
N ILE A 43 11.56 2.95 -5.72
CA ILE A 43 12.77 2.47 -6.40
C ILE A 43 12.81 3.00 -7.84
N ASN A 44 11.69 2.94 -8.56
CA ASN A 44 11.60 3.45 -9.93
C ASN A 44 11.86 4.96 -10.01
N ILE A 45 11.33 5.74 -9.07
CA ILE A 45 11.62 7.17 -8.98
C ILE A 45 13.12 7.40 -8.75
N TYR A 46 13.73 6.65 -7.82
CA TYR A 46 15.15 6.75 -7.52
C TYR A 46 16.03 6.39 -8.74
N ASN A 47 15.76 5.28 -9.40
CA ASN A 47 16.48 4.81 -10.59
C ASN A 47 16.37 5.81 -11.74
N HIS A 48 15.17 6.38 -11.95
CA HIS A 48 14.96 7.41 -12.96
C HIS A 48 15.86 8.64 -12.74
N PHE A 49 16.06 9.07 -11.49
CA PHE A 49 16.97 10.19 -11.18
C PHE A 49 18.45 9.85 -11.39
N LEU A 50 18.84 8.58 -11.28
CA LEU A 50 20.20 8.13 -11.56
C LEU A 50 20.47 7.95 -13.07
N GLY A 51 19.47 8.18 -13.91
CA GLY A 51 19.57 7.95 -15.36
C GLY A 51 19.49 6.48 -15.74
N ASP A 52 19.11 5.60 -14.80
CA ASP A 52 18.84 4.20 -15.07
C ASP A 52 17.44 4.08 -15.67
N GLY A 53 17.37 3.74 -16.96
CA GLY A 53 16.14 3.76 -17.74
C GLY A 53 15.24 2.53 -17.53
N GLU A 54 15.72 1.54 -16.79
CA GLU A 54 14.97 0.31 -16.55
C GLU A 54 13.99 0.50 -15.39
N LEU A 55 12.70 0.49 -15.74
CA LEU A 55 11.64 0.37 -14.74
C LEU A 55 11.72 -1.03 -14.11
N TYR A 56 11.91 -1.04 -12.80
CA TYR A 56 11.73 -2.23 -12.00
C TYR A 56 10.27 -2.69 -12.14
N ASN A 57 10.10 -3.81 -12.81
CA ASN A 57 8.81 -4.44 -13.08
C ASN A 57 8.82 -5.83 -12.45
N TYR A 58 8.11 -5.98 -11.34
CA TYR A 58 7.98 -7.28 -10.71
C TYR A 58 6.83 -8.07 -11.34
N LYS A 59 7.01 -9.39 -11.44
CA LYS A 59 5.95 -10.29 -11.89
C LYS A 59 5.04 -10.61 -10.72
N ASN A 60 3.74 -10.41 -10.90
CA ASN A 60 2.75 -10.92 -9.95
C ASN A 60 2.84 -12.45 -9.89
N ILE A 61 3.14 -12.97 -8.70
CA ILE A 61 3.19 -14.42 -8.47
C ILE A 61 1.78 -15.01 -8.57
N MET A 62 1.60 -15.92 -9.51
CA MET A 62 0.45 -16.81 -9.57
C MET A 62 0.70 -18.05 -8.71
N THR A 63 -0.27 -18.42 -7.89
CA THR A 63 -0.23 -19.62 -7.04
C THR A 63 -1.32 -20.57 -7.47
N ASN A 64 -0.96 -21.81 -7.80
CA ASN A 64 -1.93 -22.85 -8.10
C ASN A 64 -2.69 -23.21 -6.81
N ILE A 65 -4.02 -23.23 -6.86
CA ILE A 65 -4.91 -23.55 -5.72
C ILE A 65 -5.73 -24.83 -5.94
N GLY A 66 -5.34 -25.66 -6.91
CA GLY A 66 -5.97 -26.93 -7.26
C GLY A 66 -6.56 -26.93 -8.67
N GLY A 67 -6.36 -28.04 -9.40
CA GLY A 67 -6.76 -28.15 -10.81
C GLY A 67 -6.00 -27.18 -11.70
N ASP A 68 -6.68 -26.65 -12.73
CA ASP A 68 -6.17 -25.61 -13.65
C ASP A 68 -6.45 -24.18 -13.14
N ILE A 69 -6.64 -24.00 -11.82
CA ILE A 69 -7.00 -22.72 -11.21
C ILE A 69 -5.79 -22.13 -10.47
N SER A 70 -5.43 -20.89 -10.82
CA SER A 70 -4.40 -20.11 -10.13
C SER A 70 -4.93 -18.78 -9.60
N THR A 71 -4.38 -18.30 -8.49
CA THR A 71 -4.66 -16.98 -7.91
C THR A 71 -3.39 -16.16 -7.72
N ASN A 72 -3.44 -14.87 -8.01
CA ASN A 72 -2.41 -13.90 -7.61
C ASN A 72 -2.75 -13.22 -6.27
N THR A 73 -3.96 -13.39 -5.77
CA THR A 73 -4.44 -12.72 -4.56
C THR A 73 -3.78 -13.31 -3.32
N LYS A 74 -3.20 -12.43 -2.51
CA LYS A 74 -2.48 -12.74 -1.26
C LYS A 74 -2.85 -11.68 -0.24
N THR A 75 -2.87 -11.98 1.05
CA THR A 75 -3.11 -10.91 2.03
C THR A 75 -1.97 -9.89 2.02
N PHE A 76 -2.19 -8.67 2.50
CA PHE A 76 -1.16 -7.63 2.68
C PHE A 76 0.14 -8.18 3.28
N PHE A 77 -0.01 -8.83 4.44
CA PHE A 77 1.11 -9.44 5.15
C PHE A 77 1.65 -10.65 4.40
N GLY A 78 0.81 -11.40 3.68
CA GLY A 78 1.23 -12.49 2.80
C GLY A 78 2.13 -12.01 1.67
N THR A 79 1.76 -10.93 0.99
CA THR A 79 2.56 -10.29 -0.07
C THR A 79 3.87 -9.78 0.48
N ILE A 80 3.83 -9.02 1.58
CA ILE A 80 5.04 -8.56 2.27
C ILE A 80 5.94 -9.74 2.64
N TYR A 81 5.37 -10.78 3.24
CA TYR A 81 6.12 -11.96 3.66
C TYR A 81 6.76 -12.68 2.47
N ILE A 82 6.00 -12.96 1.41
CA ILE A 82 6.50 -13.68 0.23
C ILE A 82 7.66 -12.95 -0.43
N TYR A 83 7.54 -11.64 -0.67
CA TYR A 83 8.59 -10.90 -1.39
C TYR A 83 9.77 -10.53 -0.50
N SER A 84 9.54 -10.19 0.77
CA SER A 84 10.58 -9.60 1.64
C SER A 84 11.08 -10.53 2.75
N GLY A 85 10.37 -11.62 3.03
CA GLY A 85 10.68 -12.54 4.13
C GLY A 85 10.37 -11.93 5.50
N SER A 86 10.68 -12.67 6.56
CA SER A 86 10.30 -12.26 7.93
C SER A 86 10.96 -10.96 8.37
N PHE A 87 12.27 -10.82 8.12
CA PHE A 87 13.05 -9.68 8.62
C PHE A 87 12.59 -8.36 7.99
N TRP A 88 12.65 -8.27 6.66
CA TRP A 88 12.19 -7.07 5.95
C TRP A 88 10.68 -6.88 6.07
N GLY A 89 9.91 -7.96 6.20
CA GLY A 89 8.47 -7.86 6.38
C GLY A 89 8.06 -7.17 7.68
N ILE A 90 8.79 -7.45 8.77
CA ILE A 90 8.63 -6.72 10.04
C ILE A 90 9.00 -5.25 9.85
N ILE A 91 10.12 -4.97 9.18
CA ILE A 91 10.58 -3.59 8.93
C ILE A 91 9.52 -2.80 8.14
N TYR A 92 9.03 -3.33 7.02
CA TYR A 92 8.02 -2.67 6.20
C TYR A 92 6.72 -2.45 6.98
N THR A 93 6.29 -3.43 7.76
CA THR A 93 5.09 -3.31 8.61
C THR A 93 5.24 -2.17 9.61
N LEU A 94 6.39 -2.07 10.28
CA LEU A 94 6.66 -0.99 11.23
C LEU A 94 6.72 0.38 10.54
N ILE A 95 7.35 0.47 9.36
CA ILE A 95 7.42 1.71 8.58
C ILE A 95 6.03 2.17 8.17
N PHE A 96 5.21 1.28 7.59
CA PHE A 96 3.85 1.65 7.15
C PHE A 96 2.93 1.97 8.31
N GLY A 97 3.07 1.26 9.44
CA GLY A 97 2.39 1.59 10.69
C GLY A 97 2.78 2.98 11.19
N ALA A 98 4.08 3.25 11.33
CA ALA A 98 4.60 4.54 11.76
C ALA A 98 4.15 5.68 10.85
N MET A 99 4.20 5.48 9.53
CA MET A 99 3.75 6.48 8.55
C MET A 99 2.25 6.77 8.69
N THR A 100 1.42 5.74 8.83
CA THR A 100 -0.03 5.89 9.01
C THR A 100 -0.35 6.66 10.30
N TYR A 101 0.27 6.28 11.42
CA TYR A 101 0.08 6.98 12.70
C TYR A 101 0.63 8.41 12.68
N SER A 102 1.69 8.67 11.91
CA SER A 102 2.22 10.03 11.78
C SER A 102 1.19 11.00 11.19
N PHE A 103 0.42 10.57 10.18
CA PHE A 103 -0.64 11.40 9.59
C PHE A 103 -1.78 11.68 10.58
N LEU A 104 -2.16 10.69 11.39
CA LEU A 104 -3.13 10.90 12.47
C LEU A 104 -2.61 11.93 13.48
N ILE A 105 -1.38 11.77 13.96
CA ILE A 105 -0.78 12.69 14.95
C ILE A 105 -0.70 14.11 14.38
N ILE A 106 -0.26 14.27 13.13
CA ILE A 106 -0.17 15.57 12.47
C ILE A 106 -1.57 16.18 12.33
N SER A 107 -2.57 15.40 11.91
CA SER A 107 -3.95 15.88 11.81
C SER A 107 -4.50 16.36 13.15
N LEU A 108 -4.29 15.61 14.23
CA LEU A 108 -4.73 16.00 15.58
C LEU A 108 -4.02 17.27 16.09
N LYS A 109 -2.71 17.42 15.80
CA LYS A 109 -1.92 18.59 16.23
C LYS A 109 -2.25 19.85 15.43
N THR A 110 -2.37 19.73 14.12
CA THR A 110 -2.60 20.88 13.21
C THR A 110 -4.07 21.24 13.09
N LYS A 111 -4.98 20.31 13.45
CA LYS A 111 -6.42 20.36 13.18
C LYS A 111 -6.74 20.53 11.69
N ASP A 112 -5.82 20.12 10.81
CA ASP A 112 -6.02 20.20 9.38
C ASP A 112 -6.70 18.94 8.85
N LEU A 113 -7.75 19.16 8.05
CA LEU A 113 -8.58 18.12 7.48
C LEU A 113 -7.83 17.28 6.44
N ILE A 114 -6.87 17.86 5.72
CA ILE A 114 -6.14 17.15 4.66
C ILE A 114 -5.38 15.95 5.25
N PHE A 115 -4.69 16.14 6.38
CA PHE A 115 -3.99 15.04 7.05
C PHE A 115 -4.96 13.98 7.59
N LEU A 116 -6.18 14.36 7.98
CA LEU A 116 -7.22 13.39 8.40
C LEU A 116 -7.67 12.54 7.22
N VAL A 117 -7.86 13.15 6.05
CA VAL A 117 -8.25 12.47 4.82
C VAL A 117 -7.15 11.53 4.34
N ILE A 118 -5.88 11.96 4.40
CA ILE A 118 -4.73 11.10 4.09
C ILE A 118 -4.70 9.89 5.04
N TYR A 119 -4.81 10.11 6.34
CA TYR A 119 -4.87 9.03 7.34
C TYR A 119 -6.03 8.06 7.06
N GLY A 120 -7.25 8.57 6.82
CA GLY A 120 -8.42 7.74 6.53
C GLY A 120 -8.26 6.91 5.26
N THR A 121 -7.56 7.43 4.26
CA THR A 121 -7.24 6.70 3.02
C THR A 121 -6.31 5.54 3.29
N PHE A 122 -5.25 5.76 4.07
CA PHE A 122 -4.32 4.70 4.50
C PHE A 122 -5.03 3.63 5.31
N LEU A 123 -5.89 4.03 6.25
CA LEU A 123 -6.68 3.11 7.06
C LEU A 123 -7.63 2.27 6.18
N THR A 124 -8.26 2.88 5.19
CA THR A 124 -9.15 2.20 4.23
C THR A 124 -8.37 1.21 3.38
N MET A 125 -7.20 1.61 2.87
CA MET A 125 -6.32 0.72 2.12
C MET A 125 -5.88 -0.46 2.98
N LEU A 126 -5.45 -0.25 4.23
CA LEU A 126 -5.10 -1.33 5.15
C LEU A 126 -6.29 -2.25 5.46
N PHE A 127 -7.49 -1.70 5.61
CA PHE A 127 -8.72 -2.49 5.78
C PHE A 127 -9.00 -3.40 4.57
N PHE A 128 -8.84 -2.87 3.35
CA PHE A 128 -8.98 -3.64 2.11
C PHE A 128 -7.72 -4.41 1.69
N ALA A 129 -6.62 -4.26 2.41
CA ALA A 129 -5.36 -4.95 2.14
C ALA A 129 -5.45 -6.45 2.51
N TRP A 130 -6.62 -6.89 2.94
CA TRP A 130 -7.01 -8.28 2.93
C TRP A 130 -6.74 -9.01 1.58
N PHE A 131 -6.68 -8.29 0.44
CA PHE A 131 -6.53 -8.87 -0.90
C PHE A 131 -5.15 -8.73 -1.57
N ASP A 132 -4.32 -7.75 -1.18
CA ASP A 132 -2.91 -7.62 -1.60
C ASP A 132 -2.24 -6.45 -0.85
N SER A 133 -0.93 -6.29 -1.04
CA SER A 133 -0.24 -5.04 -0.75
C SER A 133 -0.44 -4.01 -1.86
N TYR A 134 -1.14 -2.92 -1.53
CA TYR A 134 -1.28 -1.79 -2.44
C TYR A 134 -0.01 -0.91 -2.50
N THR A 135 0.95 -1.10 -1.59
CA THR A 135 2.17 -0.26 -1.52
C THR A 135 3.11 -0.46 -2.70
N GLY A 136 3.01 -1.57 -3.43
CA GLY A 136 3.74 -1.77 -4.68
C GLY A 136 3.21 -0.93 -5.86
N ASN A 137 2.07 -0.24 -5.68
CA ASN A 137 1.43 0.56 -6.73
C ASN A 137 1.66 2.06 -6.52
N LEU A 138 1.91 2.79 -7.62
CA LEU A 138 2.15 4.24 -7.58
C LEU A 138 0.96 5.00 -6.97
N PHE A 139 -0.28 4.57 -7.27
CA PHE A 139 -1.51 5.19 -6.78
C PHE A 139 -1.58 5.31 -5.25
N PHE A 140 -0.96 4.36 -4.53
CA PHE A 140 -0.87 4.40 -3.07
C PHE A 140 -0.12 5.65 -2.57
N TYR A 141 0.92 6.07 -3.29
CA TYR A 141 1.76 7.21 -2.94
C TYR A 141 1.27 8.53 -3.54
N GLU A 142 0.56 8.50 -4.65
CA GLU A 142 0.02 9.69 -5.31
C GLU A 142 -0.93 10.46 -4.39
N PHE A 143 -1.85 9.75 -3.73
CA PHE A 143 -2.86 10.37 -2.87
C PHE A 143 -2.26 11.19 -1.71
N PRO A 144 -1.38 10.66 -0.84
CA PRO A 144 -0.74 11.46 0.20
C PRO A 144 0.12 12.58 -0.38
N THR A 145 0.80 12.33 -1.50
CA THR A 145 1.65 13.33 -2.16
C THR A 145 0.85 14.53 -2.63
N PHE A 146 -0.24 14.32 -3.37
CA PHE A 146 -1.11 15.40 -3.81
C PHE A 146 -1.78 16.11 -2.63
N GLY A 147 -2.19 15.39 -1.60
CA GLY A 147 -2.72 15.99 -0.37
C GLY A 147 -1.72 16.96 0.28
N ILE A 148 -0.47 16.54 0.46
CA ILE A 148 0.60 17.38 1.03
C ILE A 148 0.86 18.60 0.13
N LEU A 149 0.95 18.42 -1.19
CA LEU A 149 1.18 19.53 -2.13
C LEU A 149 0.06 20.57 -2.08
N LEU A 150 -1.21 20.13 -1.99
CA LEU A 150 -2.36 21.02 -1.83
C LEU A 150 -2.30 21.77 -0.51
N TYR A 151 -1.98 21.09 0.60
CA TYR A 151 -1.81 21.72 1.91
C TYR A 151 -0.73 22.82 1.89
N LEU A 152 0.43 22.53 1.30
CA LEU A 152 1.54 23.49 1.19
C LEU A 152 1.18 24.69 0.31
N THR A 153 0.54 24.44 -0.83
CA THR A 153 0.12 25.48 -1.77
C THR A 153 -0.94 26.38 -1.14
N TYR A 154 -1.96 25.80 -0.50
CA TYR A 154 -3.01 26.54 0.20
C TYR A 154 -2.43 27.46 1.28
N ASN A 155 -1.54 26.94 2.12
CA ASN A 155 -0.94 27.72 3.19
C ASN A 155 -0.03 28.84 2.68
N THR A 156 0.73 28.59 1.60
CA THR A 156 1.56 29.61 0.96
C THR A 156 0.70 30.76 0.39
N LEU A 157 -0.38 30.43 -0.32
CA LEU A 157 -1.31 31.42 -0.88
C LEU A 157 -2.04 32.20 0.22
N ARG A 158 -2.48 31.52 1.28
CA ARG A 158 -3.14 32.16 2.43
C ARG A 158 -2.23 33.16 3.13
N LYS A 159 -0.93 32.83 3.32
CA LYS A 159 0.06 33.75 3.91
C LYS A 159 0.35 34.95 3.01
N LYS A 160 0.41 34.75 1.68
CA LYS A 160 0.61 35.84 0.72
C LYS A 160 -0.56 36.82 0.70
N ASN A 161 -1.79 36.31 0.80
CA ASN A 161 -3.01 37.12 0.76
C ASN A 161 -3.39 37.78 2.10
N ASN A 162 -2.77 37.37 3.22
CA ASN A 162 -2.96 37.96 4.56
C ASN A 162 -1.61 38.18 5.27
N PRO A 163 -0.88 39.27 4.97
CA PRO A 163 0.50 39.50 5.46
C PRO A 163 0.62 39.75 6.97
N ILE A 164 -0.49 40.03 7.67
CA ILE A 164 -0.51 40.27 9.12
C ILE A 164 -0.03 39.03 9.92
N MET A 165 -0.07 37.84 9.32
CA MET A 165 0.38 36.57 9.94
C MET A 165 1.88 36.25 9.74
N GLN A 166 2.70 37.17 9.19
CA GLN A 166 4.13 36.93 8.97
C GLN A 166 5.03 37.25 10.18
N HIS A 167 4.48 37.85 11.24
CA HIS A 167 5.24 38.35 12.40
C HIS A 167 4.85 37.71 13.76
N THR A 168 4.13 36.59 13.74
CA THR A 168 3.79 35.77 14.92
C THR A 168 4.26 34.35 14.71
#